data_AF-A0A924G372-F1
#
_entry.id   AF-A0A924G372-F1
#
_cell.length_a   1.000
_cell.length_b   1.000
_cell.length_c   1.000
_cell.angle_alpha   90.00
_cell.angle_beta   90.00
_cell.angle_gamma   90.00
#
_symmetry.space_group_name_H-M   'P 1'
#
loop_
_entity.id
_entity.type
_entity.pdbx_description
1 polymer ?
#
loop_
_entity_poly.entity_id
_entity_poly.type
_entity_poly.pdbx_seq_one_letter_code
_entity_poly.pdbx_strand_id
1 'polypeptide(L)'
;MPVEPSRKPRLTKSLIAQPFLEVLKGQRQNVPPLWMMRQAGRYLPEYREVRAQAGGFLDLCFNPDFAAEVTLQPIRRFGFDAAIIFSDILVIPYALGRSVRFEVGEGPRLDPMDTPELVTTLNPEADFSKLEPVYEALRRVRAQLDPKIALIGFCGAPWTVATYMVGGKGTPDQAPARMMAYRHPEAFAK
;
A
#
# COMPACT_ATOMS: atom_id res chain seq x y z
N MET A 1 2.35 -50.11 13.49
CA MET A 1 3.20 -48.91 13.64
C MET A 1 2.72 -47.88 12.62
N PRO A 2 2.31 -46.67 13.02
CA PRO A 2 1.90 -45.66 12.05
C PRO A 2 3.14 -45.09 11.34
N VAL A 3 3.08 -45.06 10.02
CA VAL A 3 4.10 -44.51 9.13
C VAL A 3 3.97 -42.99 9.15
N GLU A 4 5.02 -42.29 9.59
CA GLU A 4 5.08 -40.83 9.53
C GLU A 4 5.09 -40.33 8.07
N PRO A 5 4.32 -39.28 7.73
CA PRO A 5 4.35 -38.74 6.37
C PRO A 5 5.67 -38.02 6.11
N SER A 6 6.35 -38.48 5.05
CA SER A 6 7.54 -37.87 4.45
C SER A 6 7.43 -36.34 4.31
N ARG A 7 8.29 -35.63 5.03
CA ARG A 7 8.43 -34.17 4.96
C ARG A 7 9.09 -33.82 3.61
N LYS A 8 8.34 -33.15 2.73
CA LYS A 8 8.89 -32.61 1.47
C LYS A 8 10.08 -31.67 1.77
N PRO A 9 11.17 -31.68 0.98
CA PRO A 9 12.32 -30.82 1.22
C PRO A 9 11.89 -29.35 1.07
N ARG A 10 12.04 -28.55 2.13
CA ARG A 10 11.99 -27.09 1.99
C ARG A 10 13.19 -26.68 1.15
N LEU A 11 12.94 -26.09 -0.01
CA LEU A 11 13.95 -25.38 -0.80
C LEU A 11 14.64 -24.36 0.12
N THR A 12 15.84 -24.69 0.58
CA THR A 12 16.74 -23.76 1.27
C THR A 12 17.26 -22.79 0.22
N LYS A 13 16.46 -21.76 -0.09
CA LYS A 13 17.00 -20.53 -0.64
C LYS A 13 18.07 -20.07 0.34
N SER A 14 19.31 -19.99 -0.11
CA SER A 14 20.36 -19.24 0.58
C SER A 14 19.76 -17.87 0.96
N LEU A 15 19.51 -17.67 2.26
CA LEU A 15 18.90 -16.44 2.76
C LEU A 15 19.99 -15.38 2.74
N ILE A 16 20.08 -14.67 1.61
CA ILE A 16 20.81 -13.41 1.56
C ILE A 16 20.24 -12.54 2.68
N ALA A 17 21.08 -12.21 3.67
CA ALA A 17 20.67 -11.44 4.83
C ALA A 17 20.20 -10.04 4.39
N GLN A 18 19.03 -9.63 4.88
CA GLN A 18 18.48 -8.30 4.66
C GLN A 18 18.57 -7.52 5.97
N PRO A 19 19.48 -6.52 6.11
CA PRO A 19 19.72 -5.83 7.38
C PRO A 19 18.44 -5.27 8.01
N PHE A 20 17.54 -4.70 7.19
CA PHE A 20 16.24 -4.21 7.63
C PHE A 20 15.39 -5.30 8.30
N LEU A 21 15.28 -6.50 7.71
CA LEU A 21 14.51 -7.58 8.29
C LEU A 21 15.16 -8.16 9.55
N GLU A 22 16.48 -8.20 9.63
CA GLU A 22 17.17 -8.68 10.83
C GLU A 22 16.92 -7.75 12.03
N VAL A 23 16.91 -6.43 11.82
CA VAL A 23 16.50 -5.48 12.88
C VAL A 23 15.06 -5.72 13.33
N LEU A 24 14.13 -5.96 12.40
CA LEU A 24 12.74 -6.27 12.75
C LEU A 24 12.58 -7.61 13.50
N LYS A 25 13.53 -8.53 13.36
CA LYS A 25 13.60 -9.77 14.15
C LYS A 25 14.31 -9.58 15.50
N GLY A 26 14.69 -8.35 15.85
CA GLY A 26 15.39 -8.03 17.10
C GLY A 26 16.92 -8.22 17.03
N GLN A 27 17.49 -8.46 15.85
CA GLN A 27 18.93 -8.59 15.69
C GLN A 27 19.58 -7.23 15.42
N ARG A 28 20.39 -6.76 16.37
CA ARG A 28 21.14 -5.51 16.22
C ARG A 28 22.18 -5.61 15.10
N GLN A 29 22.12 -4.66 14.17
CA GLN A 29 23.13 -4.49 13.12
C GLN A 29 24.21 -3.51 13.56
N ASN A 30 25.43 -3.63 13.02
CA ASN A 30 26.54 -2.70 13.29
C ASN A 30 26.22 -1.28 12.78
N VAL A 31 25.60 -1.19 11.61
CA VAL A 31 25.07 0.04 11.03
C VAL A 31 23.54 -0.11 10.98
N PRO A 32 22.76 0.82 11.57
CA PRO A 32 21.31 0.76 11.51
C PRO A 32 20.83 0.87 10.05
N PRO A 33 19.95 -0.04 9.57
CA PRO A 33 19.38 0.05 8.24
C PRO A 33 18.46 1.28 8.13
N LEU A 34 18.47 1.92 6.96
CA LEU A 34 17.75 3.16 6.71
C LEU A 34 16.80 3.03 5.52
N TRP A 35 15.59 3.57 5.69
CA TRP A 35 14.65 3.89 4.63
C TRP A 35 13.83 5.12 5.06
N MET A 36 13.10 5.73 4.13
CA MET A 36 12.29 6.92 4.45
C MET A 36 10.85 6.77 4.00
N MET A 37 9.91 7.18 4.86
CA MET A 37 8.52 7.35 4.43
C MET A 37 8.45 8.37 3.31
N ARG A 38 7.68 8.07 2.26
CA ARG A 38 7.57 8.87 1.03
C ARG A 38 8.91 9.03 0.28
N GLN A 39 9.81 8.05 0.37
CA GLN A 39 11.06 8.03 -0.41
C GLN A 39 10.84 8.09 -1.93
N ALA A 40 9.74 7.54 -2.44
CA ALA A 40 9.30 7.77 -3.81
C ALA A 40 8.30 8.94 -3.81
N GLY A 41 8.72 10.11 -4.28
CA GLY A 41 7.84 11.28 -4.24
C GLY A 41 8.37 12.54 -4.90
N ARG A 42 7.54 13.59 -4.85
CA ARG A 42 7.72 14.87 -5.55
C ARG A 42 9.02 15.62 -5.24
N TYR A 43 9.80 15.23 -4.25
CA TYR A 43 11.12 15.85 -4.02
C TYR A 43 12.16 15.38 -5.04
N LEU A 44 11.93 14.25 -5.72
CA LEU A 44 12.76 13.73 -6.80
C LEU A 44 12.31 14.29 -8.16
N PRO A 45 13.20 14.93 -8.95
CA PRO A 45 12.91 15.34 -10.32
C PRO A 45 12.43 14.18 -11.21
N GLU A 46 13.12 13.03 -11.15
CA GLU A 46 12.80 11.82 -11.89
C GLU A 46 11.42 11.23 -11.56
N TYR A 47 10.92 11.45 -10.33
CA TYR A 47 9.56 11.09 -9.97
C TYR A 47 8.54 11.99 -10.69
N ARG A 48 8.82 13.31 -10.77
CA ARG A 48 7.93 14.28 -11.42
C ARG A 48 7.79 13.99 -12.91
N GLU A 49 8.88 13.57 -13.55
CA GLU A 49 8.90 13.17 -14.97
C GLU A 49 7.97 11.99 -15.24
N VAL A 50 8.10 10.90 -14.48
CA VAL A 50 7.20 9.73 -14.61
C VAL A 50 5.76 10.10 -14.25
N ARG A 51 5.57 10.90 -13.18
CA ARG A 51 4.25 11.38 -12.76
C ARG A 51 3.53 12.18 -13.85
N ALA A 52 4.27 12.97 -14.64
CA ALA A 52 3.73 13.76 -15.74
C ALA A 52 3.26 12.91 -16.93
N GLN A 53 3.85 11.72 -17.12
CA GLN A 53 3.48 10.78 -18.17
C GLN A 53 2.28 9.90 -17.81
N ALA A 54 2.05 9.66 -16.52
CA ALA A 54 1.06 8.69 -16.04
C ALA A 54 -0.41 9.12 -16.14
N GLY A 55 -0.73 10.37 -16.47
CA GLY A 55 -2.12 10.86 -16.63
C GLY A 55 -2.88 11.12 -15.32
N GLY A 56 -2.66 10.35 -14.26
CA GLY A 56 -3.37 10.47 -12.98
C GLY A 56 -2.67 9.69 -11.86
N PHE A 57 -2.99 9.98 -10.58
CA PHE A 57 -2.23 9.38 -9.47
C PHE A 57 -2.57 7.90 -9.32
N LEU A 58 -3.85 7.56 -9.47
CA LEU A 58 -4.27 6.16 -9.53
C LEU A 58 -3.74 5.46 -10.78
N ASP A 59 -3.68 6.13 -11.93
CA ASP A 59 -3.08 5.56 -13.14
C ASP A 59 -1.59 5.24 -12.92
N LEU A 60 -0.88 6.08 -12.16
CA LEU A 60 0.49 5.79 -11.73
C LEU A 60 0.57 4.55 -10.82
N CYS A 61 -0.37 4.41 -9.87
CA CYS A 61 -0.42 3.24 -8.98
C CYS A 61 -0.84 1.95 -9.71
N PHE A 62 -1.73 2.03 -10.70
CA PHE A 62 -2.26 0.89 -11.45
C PHE A 62 -1.50 0.57 -12.73
N ASN A 63 -0.46 1.33 -13.07
CA ASN A 63 0.50 0.98 -14.10
C ASN A 63 1.70 0.28 -13.44
N PRO A 64 1.87 -1.04 -13.59
CA PRO A 64 2.94 -1.76 -12.90
C PRO A 64 4.35 -1.31 -13.27
N ASP A 65 4.55 -0.85 -14.52
CA ASP A 65 5.85 -0.33 -14.96
C ASP A 65 6.18 0.98 -14.26
N PHE A 66 5.25 1.93 -14.24
CA PHE A 66 5.48 3.20 -13.57
C PHE A 66 5.60 3.06 -12.06
N ALA A 67 4.74 2.25 -11.42
CA ALA A 67 4.80 1.98 -9.98
C ALA A 67 6.14 1.33 -9.59
N ALA A 68 6.63 0.39 -10.40
CA ALA A 68 7.94 -0.23 -10.17
C ALA A 68 9.09 0.77 -10.36
N GLU A 69 9.07 1.55 -11.45
CA GLU A 69 10.09 2.56 -11.74
C GLU A 69 10.22 3.57 -10.61
N VAL A 70 9.13 4.19 -10.16
CA VAL A 70 9.17 5.18 -9.08
C VAL A 70 9.57 4.57 -7.73
N THR A 71 9.25 3.31 -7.48
CA THR A 71 9.69 2.58 -6.28
C THR A 71 11.22 2.41 -6.25
N LEU A 72 11.84 2.18 -7.41
CA LEU A 72 13.27 1.91 -7.54
C LEU A 72 14.14 3.18 -7.63
N GLN A 73 13.57 4.34 -7.99
CA GLN A 73 14.28 5.62 -8.04
C GLN A 73 15.07 5.96 -6.76
N PRO A 74 14.47 6.00 -5.56
CA PRO A 74 15.21 6.34 -4.34
C PRO A 74 16.26 5.29 -3.98
N ILE A 75 16.05 4.02 -4.34
CA ILE A 75 17.02 2.95 -4.12
C ILE A 75 18.28 3.20 -4.95
N ARG A 76 18.12 3.52 -6.24
CA ARG A 76 19.24 3.85 -7.13
C ARG A 76 19.99 5.11 -6.68
N ARG A 77 19.28 6.09 -6.12
CA ARG A 77 19.85 7.39 -5.76
C ARG A 77 20.55 7.40 -4.39
N PHE A 78 20.01 6.69 -3.40
CA PHE A 78 20.45 6.80 -2.01
C PHE A 78 20.92 5.48 -1.40
N GLY A 79 20.67 4.33 -2.04
CA GLY A 79 21.08 3.03 -1.53
C GLY A 79 20.39 2.60 -0.23
N PHE A 80 19.11 2.94 -0.05
CA PHE A 80 18.34 2.54 1.13
C PHE A 80 18.26 1.01 1.32
N ASP A 81 18.18 0.57 2.56
CA ASP A 81 18.11 -0.84 2.95
C ASP A 81 16.72 -1.46 2.77
N ALA A 82 15.70 -0.63 2.50
CA ALA A 82 14.36 -1.06 2.14
C ALA A 82 13.73 -0.20 1.06
N ALA A 83 13.05 -0.86 0.12
CA ALA A 83 12.11 -0.27 -0.80
C ALA A 83 10.69 -0.43 -0.25
N ILE A 84 9.86 0.61 -0.35
CA ILE A 84 8.42 0.50 -0.13
C ILE A 84 7.70 0.62 -1.46
N ILE A 85 6.77 -0.29 -1.75
CA ILE A 85 6.02 -0.26 -3.00
C ILE A 85 5.30 1.07 -3.16
N PHE A 86 5.34 1.65 -4.36
CA PHE A 86 4.53 2.81 -4.67
C PHE A 86 3.08 2.36 -4.93
N SER A 87 2.19 2.70 -4.02
CA SER A 87 0.76 2.44 -4.08
C SER A 87 0.05 3.47 -3.19
N ASP A 88 -1.24 3.29 -2.93
CA ASP A 88 -2.02 4.12 -2.02
C ASP A 88 -2.95 3.28 -1.15
N ILE A 89 -3.28 3.74 0.06
CA ILE A 89 -4.21 3.00 0.94
C ILE A 89 -5.64 2.96 0.39
N LEU A 90 -5.99 3.90 -0.51
CA LEU A 90 -7.31 4.03 -1.10
C LEU A 90 -7.57 3.07 -2.27
N VAL A 91 -6.58 2.25 -2.66
CA VAL A 91 -6.81 1.13 -3.60
C VAL A 91 -7.76 0.09 -3.01
N ILE A 92 -7.86 0.00 -1.67
CA ILE A 92 -8.80 -0.91 -0.99
C ILE A 92 -10.26 -0.44 -1.14
N PRO A 93 -10.64 0.81 -0.81
CA PRO A 93 -11.94 1.39 -1.19
C PRO A 93 -12.31 1.17 -2.66
N TYR A 94 -11.36 1.35 -3.57
CA TYR A 94 -11.56 1.09 -4.99
C TYR A 94 -11.89 -0.39 -5.27
N ALA A 95 -11.16 -1.32 -4.64
CA ALA A 95 -11.44 -2.75 -4.71
C ALA A 95 -12.81 -3.11 -4.10
N LEU A 96 -13.25 -2.37 -3.08
CA LEU A 96 -14.59 -2.48 -2.47
C LEU A 96 -15.70 -1.79 -3.27
N GLY A 97 -15.40 -1.30 -4.49
CA GLY A 97 -16.38 -0.73 -5.40
C GLY A 97 -16.64 0.77 -5.25
N ARG A 98 -15.86 1.47 -4.42
CA ARG A 98 -15.96 2.93 -4.29
C ARG A 98 -15.24 3.65 -5.42
N SER A 99 -15.81 4.77 -5.89
CA SER A 99 -15.12 5.69 -6.77
C SER A 99 -14.06 6.48 -5.98
N VAL A 100 -12.83 6.49 -6.47
CA VAL A 100 -11.71 7.23 -5.87
C VAL A 100 -11.11 8.15 -6.93
N ARG A 101 -10.99 9.43 -6.63
CA ARG A 101 -10.47 10.46 -7.52
C ARG A 101 -9.36 11.23 -6.81
N PHE A 102 -8.33 11.65 -7.54
CA PHE A 102 -7.25 12.47 -7.01
C PHE A 102 -7.21 13.78 -7.77
N GLU A 103 -7.74 14.82 -7.15
CA GLU A 103 -7.78 16.16 -7.73
C GLU A 103 -6.45 16.89 -7.50
N VAL A 104 -6.04 17.67 -8.51
CA VAL A 104 -4.76 18.40 -8.47
C VAL A 104 -4.78 19.41 -7.33
N GLY A 105 -3.87 19.25 -6.36
CA GLY A 105 -3.75 20.15 -5.22
C GLY A 105 -4.69 19.87 -4.04
N GLU A 106 -5.70 19.01 -4.22
CA GLU A 106 -6.79 18.82 -3.25
C GLU A 106 -6.79 17.47 -2.53
N GLY A 107 -5.96 16.52 -2.99
CA GLY A 107 -5.84 15.19 -2.40
C GLY A 107 -6.94 14.23 -2.86
N PRO A 108 -7.09 13.07 -2.21
CA PRO A 108 -8.11 12.10 -2.60
C PRO A 108 -9.53 12.59 -2.30
N ARG A 109 -10.46 12.16 -3.15
CA ARG A 109 -11.91 12.38 -3.06
C ARG A 109 -12.62 11.05 -3.32
N LEU A 110 -13.60 10.76 -2.47
CA LEU A 110 -14.54 9.67 -2.61
C LEU A 110 -15.95 10.26 -2.45
N ASP A 111 -16.93 9.58 -3.02
CA ASP A 111 -18.32 9.86 -2.68
C ASP A 111 -18.54 9.44 -1.21
N PRO A 112 -19.00 10.32 -0.32
CA PRO A 112 -19.16 10.00 1.10
C PRO A 112 -20.13 8.83 1.35
N MET A 113 -19.88 8.07 2.41
CA MET A 113 -20.81 7.08 2.97
C MET A 113 -21.17 7.46 4.40
N ASP A 114 -21.94 8.54 4.55
CA ASP A 114 -22.25 9.17 5.83
C ASP A 114 -23.60 8.77 6.43
N THR A 115 -24.34 7.87 5.77
CA THR A 115 -25.56 7.25 6.32
C THR A 115 -25.49 5.71 6.36
N PRO A 116 -26.20 5.05 7.29
CA PRO A 116 -26.25 3.59 7.35
C PRO A 116 -26.69 2.92 6.04
N GLU A 117 -27.59 3.57 5.29
CA GLU A 117 -28.09 3.08 4.00
C GLU A 117 -27.01 3.10 2.92
N LEU A 118 -26.10 4.08 2.96
CA LEU A 118 -24.97 4.09 2.02
C LEU A 118 -23.95 3.00 2.35
N VAL A 119 -23.75 2.67 3.63
CA VAL A 119 -22.83 1.59 4.03
C VAL A 119 -23.30 0.23 3.50
N THR A 120 -24.62 -0.01 3.41
CA THR A 120 -25.13 -1.28 2.84
C THR A 120 -24.87 -1.43 1.35
N THR A 121 -24.47 -0.36 0.65
CA THR A 121 -24.05 -0.41 -0.77
C THR A 121 -22.60 -0.85 -0.96
N LEU A 122 -21.81 -0.94 0.12
CA LEU A 122 -20.43 -1.39 0.05
C LEU A 122 -20.38 -2.87 -0.31
N ASN A 123 -19.47 -3.26 -1.21
CA ASN A 123 -19.26 -4.67 -1.49
C ASN A 123 -18.75 -5.38 -0.23
N PRO A 124 -19.32 -6.55 0.12
CA PRO A 124 -18.92 -7.29 1.33
C PRO A 124 -17.50 -7.86 1.21
N GLU A 125 -17.00 -8.03 -0.02
CA GLU A 125 -15.66 -8.51 -0.30
C GLU A 125 -14.96 -7.58 -1.31
N ALA A 126 -13.65 -7.43 -1.14
CA ALA A 126 -12.83 -6.69 -2.09
C ALA A 126 -12.64 -7.51 -3.37
N ASP A 127 -12.83 -6.87 -4.52
CA ASP A 127 -12.47 -7.46 -5.81
C ASP A 127 -10.95 -7.42 -6.00
N PHE A 128 -10.28 -8.51 -5.63
CA PHE A 128 -8.83 -8.65 -5.73
C PHE A 128 -8.30 -8.55 -7.16
N SER A 129 -9.12 -8.77 -8.20
CA SER A 129 -8.67 -8.60 -9.59
C SER A 129 -8.28 -7.15 -9.89
N LYS A 130 -8.94 -6.18 -9.23
CA LYS A 130 -8.60 -4.75 -9.30
C LYS A 130 -7.25 -4.43 -8.65
N LEU A 131 -6.74 -5.31 -7.79
CA LEU A 131 -5.44 -5.16 -7.13
C LEU A 131 -4.32 -5.89 -7.87
N GLU A 132 -4.62 -6.64 -8.93
CA GLU A 132 -3.60 -7.37 -9.70
C GLU A 132 -2.47 -6.46 -10.23
N PRO A 133 -2.73 -5.21 -10.69
CA PRO A 133 -1.63 -4.32 -11.06
C PRO A 133 -0.67 -4.00 -9.91
N VAL A 134 -1.17 -3.92 -8.67
CA VAL A 134 -0.34 -3.72 -7.47
C VAL A 134 0.51 -4.96 -7.19
N TYR A 135 -0.06 -6.15 -7.34
CA TYR A 135 0.67 -7.41 -7.21
C TYR A 135 1.74 -7.56 -8.28
N GLU A 136 1.43 -7.17 -9.52
CA GLU A 136 2.39 -7.17 -10.61
C GLU A 136 3.52 -6.19 -10.38
N ALA A 137 3.23 -4.98 -9.88
CA ALA A 137 4.26 -4.02 -9.49
C ALA A 137 5.19 -4.59 -8.40
N LEU A 138 4.65 -5.26 -7.38
CA LEU A 138 5.44 -5.96 -6.35
C LEU A 138 6.37 -7.03 -6.96
N ARG A 139 5.87 -7.84 -7.92
CA ARG A 139 6.70 -8.85 -8.61
C ARG A 139 7.83 -8.19 -9.41
N ARG A 140 7.53 -7.12 -10.15
CA ARG A 140 8.52 -6.37 -10.95
C ARG A 140 9.58 -5.72 -10.09
N VAL A 141 9.18 -5.04 -9.02
CA VAL A 141 10.12 -4.45 -8.05
C VAL A 141 10.98 -5.55 -7.46
N ARG A 142 10.40 -6.66 -6.99
CA ARG A 142 11.19 -7.73 -6.39
C ARG A 142 12.20 -8.35 -7.37
N ALA A 143 11.85 -8.49 -8.64
CA ALA A 143 12.73 -9.04 -9.67
C ALA A 143 13.93 -8.13 -9.97
N GLN A 144 13.77 -6.80 -9.88
CA GLN A 144 14.82 -5.82 -10.18
C GLN A 144 15.63 -5.40 -8.94
N LEU A 145 15.04 -5.49 -7.76
CA LEU A 145 15.63 -5.04 -6.51
C LEU A 145 16.71 -6.01 -6.03
N ASP A 146 17.85 -5.48 -5.58
CA ASP A 146 18.92 -6.28 -4.95
C ASP A 146 18.31 -7.18 -3.84
N PRO A 147 18.58 -8.50 -3.82
CA PRO A 147 18.08 -9.41 -2.81
C PRO A 147 18.39 -9.02 -1.36
N LYS A 148 19.42 -8.20 -1.10
CA LYS A 148 19.76 -7.66 0.24
C LYS A 148 18.83 -6.53 0.68
N ILE A 149 18.14 -5.88 -0.25
CA ILE A 149 17.21 -4.80 0.04
C ILE A 149 15.82 -5.38 0.28
N ALA A 150 15.24 -5.05 1.43
CA ALA A 150 13.90 -5.48 1.80
C ALA A 150 12.84 -4.80 0.91
N LEU A 151 11.73 -5.49 0.65
CA LEU A 151 10.57 -4.91 -0.04
C LEU A 151 9.39 -4.85 0.93
N ILE A 152 8.92 -3.64 1.21
CA ILE A 152 7.82 -3.34 2.11
C ILE A 152 6.54 -3.20 1.27
N GLY A 153 5.58 -4.08 1.52
CA GLY A 153 4.17 -3.86 1.17
C GLY A 153 3.45 -3.09 2.28
N PHE A 154 2.31 -2.46 1.98
CA PHE A 154 1.53 -1.76 2.99
C PHE A 154 0.04 -1.71 2.64
N CYS A 155 -0.79 -1.44 3.65
CA CYS A 155 -2.21 -1.15 3.49
C CYS A 155 -2.65 -0.16 4.59
N GLY A 156 -3.82 0.47 4.40
CA GLY A 156 -4.43 1.31 5.42
C GLY A 156 -5.11 0.46 6.49
N ALA A 157 -5.03 0.88 7.75
CA ALA A 157 -5.80 0.27 8.82
C ALA A 157 -7.32 0.48 8.60
N PRO A 158 -8.19 -0.45 9.05
CA PRO A 158 -9.64 -0.36 8.83
C PRO A 158 -10.25 0.98 9.23
N TRP A 159 -9.93 1.49 10.43
CA TRP A 159 -10.38 2.81 10.90
C TRP A 159 -9.97 3.92 9.93
N THR A 160 -8.69 3.98 9.56
CA THR A 160 -8.18 5.03 8.65
C THR A 160 -8.91 4.98 7.31
N VAL A 161 -9.07 3.79 6.73
CA VAL A 161 -9.78 3.64 5.45
C VAL A 161 -11.25 4.05 5.58
N ALA A 162 -11.92 3.65 6.67
CA ALA A 162 -13.28 4.06 6.98
C ALA A 162 -13.42 5.58 7.09
N THR A 163 -12.44 6.29 7.66
CA THR A 163 -12.51 7.76 7.76
C THR A 163 -12.59 8.44 6.40
N TYR A 164 -11.86 7.93 5.40
CA TYR A 164 -11.94 8.43 4.03
C TYR A 164 -13.23 8.04 3.33
N MET A 165 -13.72 6.82 3.56
CA MET A 165 -14.97 6.35 2.96
C MET A 165 -16.19 7.11 3.51
N VAL A 166 -16.26 7.32 4.83
CA VAL A 166 -17.36 8.06 5.47
C VAL A 166 -17.25 9.56 5.17
N GLY A 167 -16.06 10.15 5.32
CA GLY A 167 -15.88 11.59 5.12
C GLY A 167 -15.76 12.05 3.67
N GLY A 168 -15.57 11.12 2.72
CA GLY A 168 -15.28 11.40 1.31
C GLY A 168 -13.90 12.03 1.06
N LYS A 169 -13.20 12.47 2.09
CA LYS A 169 -11.87 13.09 2.06
C LYS A 169 -11.27 13.10 3.46
N GLY A 170 -9.99 13.46 3.56
CA GLY A 170 -9.37 13.71 4.86
C GLY A 170 -10.03 14.90 5.57
N THR A 171 -10.35 14.74 6.84
CA THR A 171 -10.85 15.82 7.71
C THR A 171 -9.94 15.98 8.93
N PRO A 172 -9.74 17.20 9.45
CA PRO A 172 -8.82 17.43 10.58
C PRO A 172 -9.19 16.68 11.86
N ASP A 173 -10.49 16.51 12.10
CA ASP A 173 -11.05 15.98 13.36
C ASP A 173 -11.75 14.62 13.20
N GLN A 174 -11.76 14.08 11.98
CA GLN A 174 -12.44 12.82 11.63
C GLN A 174 -13.90 12.77 12.12
N ALA A 175 -14.55 13.94 12.27
CA ALA A 175 -15.88 14.04 12.87
C ALA A 175 -16.93 13.17 12.15
N PRO A 176 -17.02 13.13 10.80
CA PRO A 176 -18.01 12.29 10.13
C PRO A 176 -17.91 10.82 10.52
N ALA A 177 -16.69 10.27 10.55
CA ALA A 177 -16.44 8.87 10.92
C ALA A 177 -16.74 8.59 12.39
N ARG A 178 -16.35 9.50 13.30
CA ARG A 178 -16.68 9.39 14.73
C ARG A 178 -18.19 9.43 14.96
N MET A 179 -18.90 10.35 14.29
CA MET A 179 -20.34 10.48 14.41
C MET A 179 -21.08 9.24 13.87
N MET A 180 -20.63 8.68 12.74
CA MET A 180 -21.14 7.40 12.24
C MET A 180 -20.91 6.27 13.26
N ALA A 181 -19.69 6.14 13.79
CA ALA A 181 -19.35 5.11 14.76
C ALA A 181 -20.16 5.22 16.07
N TYR A 182 -20.45 6.44 16.54
CA TYR A 182 -21.23 6.67 17.76
C TYR A 182 -22.74 6.54 17.56
N ARG A 183 -23.28 7.04 16.45
CA ARG A 183 -24.73 7.04 16.19
C ARG A 183 -25.22 5.74 15.56
N HIS A 184 -24.36 5.07 14.80
CA HIS A 184 -24.69 3.89 14.00
C HIS A 184 -23.59 2.81 14.12
N PRO A 185 -23.30 2.31 15.34
CA PRO A 185 -22.18 1.39 15.58
C PRO A 185 -22.28 0.09 14.78
N GLU A 186 -23.50 -0.45 14.58
CA GLU A 186 -23.72 -1.66 13.79
C GLU A 186 -23.44 -1.45 12.29
N ALA A 187 -23.77 -0.27 11.76
CA ALA A 187 -23.44 0.06 10.39
C ALA A 187 -21.93 0.28 10.22
N PHE A 188 -21.30 1.00 11.16
CA PHE A 188 -19.86 1.29 11.10
C PHE A 188 -18.97 0.05 11.29
N ALA A 189 -19.46 -0.99 11.96
CA ALA A 189 -18.72 -2.24 12.17
C ALA A 189 -18.71 -3.18 10.96
N LYS A 190 -19.50 -2.88 9.91
CA LYS A 190 -19.49 -3.62 8.64
C LYS A 190 -18.32 -3.20 7.76
#